data_AF-A0A2P9GEI3-F1
#
_entry.id   AF-A0A2P9GEI3-F1
#
_cell.length_a   1.000
_cell.length_b   1.000
_cell.length_c   1.000
_cell.angle_alpha   90.00
_cell.angle_beta   90.00
_cell.angle_gamma   90.00
#
_symmetry.space_group_name_H-M   'P 1'
#
loop_
_entity.id
_entity.type
_entity.pdbx_description
1 polymer ?
#
loop_
_entity_poly.entity_id
_entity_poly.type
_entity_poly.pdbx_seq_one_letter_code
_entity_poly.pdbx_strand_id
1 'polypeptide(L)'
;MLFLFFCIVINTLVFLWCVINIFLKCNNTYKNKGENEMVEIGVVLGSGGHTYEMIQILKQIKNSNIVFNFFYSHNDNLSKIKTENELVNYQKNFFVIPRCRNVGDSYSLSFIKLIFSFLYCIFLTYKMNNMKVIIVNGPGVCVPVVYSLIFRKYIFLKKIKIVYIESICRVYSLSLSAKLLYYFTDLFVVFSEHLQKKYKKAKYYGYFF
;
A
#
# COMPACT_ATOMS: atom_id res chain seq x y z
N MET A 1 36.15 15.83 24.93
CA MET A 1 36.02 14.57 24.16
C MET A 1 35.21 13.49 24.86
N LEU A 2 35.51 13.15 26.14
CA LEU A 2 34.80 12.11 26.90
C LEU A 2 33.27 12.29 26.96
N PHE A 3 32.79 13.52 27.17
CA PHE A 3 31.35 13.82 27.23
C PHE A 3 30.63 13.52 25.90
N LEU A 4 31.21 13.95 24.77
CA LEU A 4 30.66 13.70 23.43
C LEU A 4 30.61 12.20 23.11
N PHE A 5 31.65 11.46 23.50
CA PHE A 5 31.69 10.00 23.36
C PHE A 5 30.57 9.32 24.16
N PHE A 6 30.36 9.74 25.41
CA PHE A 6 29.27 9.24 26.25
C PHE A 6 27.88 9.50 25.64
N CYS A 7 27.65 10.70 25.10
CA CYS A 7 26.39 11.03 24.43
C CYS A 7 26.13 10.14 23.20
N ILE A 8 27.16 9.84 22.40
CA ILE A 8 27.03 8.97 21.23
C ILE A 8 26.70 7.54 21.66
N VAL A 9 27.42 7.00 22.65
CA VAL A 9 27.18 5.65 23.17
C VAL A 9 25.76 5.52 23.73
N ILE A 10 25.30 6.48 24.56
CA ILE A 10 23.94 6.47 25.09
C ILE A 10 22.89 6.49 23.96
N ASN A 11 23.05 7.38 22.95
CA ASN A 11 22.13 7.43 21.83
C ASN A 11 22.11 6.11 21.02
N THR A 12 23.26 5.48 20.80
CA THR A 12 23.33 4.19 20.11
C THR A 12 22.69 3.07 20.92
N LEU A 13 22.87 3.04 22.24
CA LEU A 13 22.24 2.05 23.13
C LEU A 13 20.73 2.22 23.21
N VAL A 14 20.24 3.47 23.30
CA VAL A 14 18.80 3.77 23.25
C VAL A 14 18.20 3.37 21.90
N PHE A 15 18.91 3.63 20.81
CA PHE A 15 18.49 3.20 19.47
C PHE A 15 18.43 1.68 19.35
N LEU A 16 19.47 0.97 19.79
CA LEU A 16 19.51 -0.50 19.83
C LEU A 16 18.39 -1.07 20.71
N TRP A 17 18.16 -0.50 21.89
CA TRP A 17 17.08 -0.90 22.79
C TRP A 17 15.70 -0.68 22.18
N CYS A 18 15.48 0.44 21.49
CA CYS A 18 14.25 0.70 20.73
C CYS A 18 14.06 -0.31 19.58
N VAL A 19 15.12 -0.60 18.82
CA VAL A 19 15.08 -1.61 17.75
C VAL A 19 14.79 -3.00 18.31
N ILE A 20 15.44 -3.38 19.41
CA ILE A 20 15.23 -4.67 20.10
C ILE A 20 13.81 -4.75 20.66
N ASN A 21 13.30 -3.70 21.30
CA ASN A 21 11.93 -3.70 21.82
C ASN A 21 10.88 -3.75 20.71
N ILE A 22 11.11 -3.07 19.59
CA ILE A 22 10.30 -3.20 18.39
C ILE A 22 10.35 -4.66 17.90
N PHE A 23 11.54 -5.26 17.82
CA PHE A 23 11.73 -6.64 17.38
C PHE A 23 11.03 -7.65 18.32
N LEU A 24 11.20 -7.51 19.64
CA LEU A 24 10.59 -8.37 20.65
C LEU A 24 9.06 -8.24 20.67
N LYS A 25 8.53 -7.01 20.57
CA LYS A 25 7.08 -6.75 20.48
C LYS A 25 6.48 -7.28 19.17
N CYS A 26 7.23 -7.22 18.07
CA CYS A 26 6.85 -7.86 16.82
C CYS A 26 6.88 -9.39 16.96
N ASN A 27 7.90 -9.99 17.56
CA ASN A 27 7.99 -11.44 17.67
C ASN A 27 6.85 -12.03 18.54
N ASN A 28 6.46 -11.33 19.62
CA ASN A 28 5.34 -11.73 20.47
C ASN A 28 3.96 -11.60 19.80
N THR A 29 3.77 -10.66 18.86
CA THR A 29 2.52 -10.57 18.09
C THR A 29 2.40 -11.65 17.00
N TYR A 30 3.51 -12.30 16.64
CA TYR A 30 3.56 -13.31 15.57
C TYR A 30 3.46 -14.75 16.07
N LYS A 31 3.67 -15.02 17.37
CA LYS A 31 3.82 -16.39 17.88
C LYS A 31 2.50 -17.13 18.22
N ASN A 32 1.33 -16.52 18.02
CA ASN A 32 0.05 -17.20 18.21
C ASN A 32 -1.01 -16.58 17.28
N LYS A 33 -1.15 -17.10 16.05
CA LYS A 33 -2.32 -16.78 15.21
C LYS A 33 -2.83 -18.06 14.57
N GLY A 34 -3.84 -18.64 15.23
CA GLY A 34 -4.52 -19.86 14.79
C GLY A 34 -5.26 -19.67 13.47
N GLU A 35 -5.65 -20.79 12.87
CA GLU A 35 -6.22 -20.91 11.51
C GLU A 35 -7.56 -20.19 11.27
N ASN A 36 -8.14 -19.55 12.31
CA ASN A 36 -9.45 -18.86 12.25
C ASN A 36 -9.39 -17.32 12.30
N GLU A 37 -8.21 -16.71 12.19
CA GLU A 37 -8.13 -15.25 12.18
C GLU A 37 -8.47 -14.61 10.82
N MET A 38 -9.28 -13.55 10.86
CA MET A 38 -9.59 -12.73 9.69
C MET A 38 -8.31 -12.14 9.08
N VAL A 39 -8.19 -12.26 7.76
CA VAL A 39 -7.09 -11.69 6.98
C VAL A 39 -7.48 -10.29 6.50
N GLU A 40 -6.68 -9.29 6.86
CA GLU A 40 -6.87 -7.94 6.36
C GLU A 40 -6.13 -7.73 5.03
N ILE A 41 -6.85 -7.24 4.01
CA ILE A 41 -6.31 -6.85 2.71
C ILE A 41 -6.52 -5.35 2.51
N GLY A 42 -5.43 -4.61 2.30
CA GLY A 42 -5.48 -3.21 1.90
C GLY A 42 -5.78 -3.08 0.41
N VAL A 43 -6.63 -2.13 0.03
CA VAL A 43 -6.90 -1.81 -1.38
C VAL A 43 -6.89 -0.31 -1.56
N VAL A 44 -6.10 0.20 -2.51
CA VAL A 44 -6.15 1.63 -2.87
C VAL A 44 -7.12 1.83 -4.03
N LEU A 45 -8.15 2.65 -3.81
CA LEU A 45 -9.11 3.07 -4.81
C LEU A 45 -8.61 4.32 -5.55
N GLY A 46 -8.96 4.41 -6.82
CA GLY A 46 -8.66 5.55 -7.67
C GLY A 46 -9.87 5.98 -8.48
N SER A 47 -9.98 7.27 -8.76
CA SER A 47 -11.14 7.84 -9.42
C SER A 47 -11.40 7.20 -10.79
N GLY A 48 -12.67 6.89 -11.09
CA GLY A 48 -13.09 6.42 -12.41
C GLY A 48 -12.72 4.96 -12.69
N GLY A 49 -12.04 4.71 -13.81
CA GLY A 49 -11.74 3.36 -14.32
C GLY A 49 -10.92 2.51 -13.35
N HIS A 50 -10.02 3.12 -12.58
CA HIS A 50 -9.20 2.42 -11.58
C HIS A 50 -10.02 1.74 -10.49
N THR A 51 -11.09 2.37 -9.99
CA THR A 51 -11.98 1.73 -9.01
C THR A 51 -12.76 0.58 -9.63
N TYR A 52 -13.22 0.73 -10.88
CA TYR A 52 -13.88 -0.37 -11.59
C TYR A 52 -12.93 -1.57 -11.76
N GLU A 53 -11.69 -1.33 -12.19
CA GLU A 53 -10.67 -2.38 -12.34
C GLU A 53 -10.49 -3.17 -11.02
N MET A 54 -10.33 -2.46 -9.90
CA MET A 54 -10.17 -3.09 -8.59
C MET A 54 -11.41 -3.88 -8.17
N ILE A 55 -12.62 -3.32 -8.33
CA ILE A 55 -13.86 -4.02 -7.94
C ILE A 55 -13.99 -5.35 -8.67
N GLN A 56 -13.73 -5.41 -9.98
CA GLN A 56 -13.84 -6.68 -10.72
C GLN A 56 -12.83 -7.73 -10.25
N ILE A 57 -11.60 -7.31 -9.95
CA ILE A 57 -10.58 -8.20 -9.39
C ILE A 57 -11.01 -8.72 -8.00
N LEU A 58 -11.53 -7.84 -7.15
CA LEU A 58 -11.95 -8.21 -5.79
C LEU A 58 -13.15 -9.16 -5.79
N LYS A 59 -14.08 -9.03 -6.75
CA LYS A 59 -15.23 -9.95 -6.89
C LYS A 59 -14.83 -11.40 -7.14
N GLN A 60 -13.63 -11.65 -7.66
CA GLN A 60 -13.08 -12.99 -7.85
C GLN A 60 -12.60 -13.63 -6.53
N ILE A 61 -12.38 -12.83 -5.49
CA ILE A 61 -11.87 -13.30 -4.19
C ILE A 61 -13.05 -13.78 -3.32
N LYS A 62 -13.41 -15.05 -3.46
CA LYS A 62 -14.50 -15.69 -2.69
C LYS A 62 -13.97 -16.27 -1.37
N ASN A 63 -13.75 -15.43 -0.36
CA ASN A 63 -13.38 -15.89 0.97
C ASN A 63 -14.02 -15.00 2.05
N SER A 64 -14.80 -15.61 2.95
CA SER A 64 -15.53 -14.95 4.03
C SER A 64 -14.64 -14.44 5.16
N ASN A 65 -13.42 -14.96 5.29
CA ASN A 65 -12.49 -14.61 6.36
C ASN A 65 -11.57 -13.43 5.96
N ILE A 66 -12.04 -12.55 5.07
CA ILE A 66 -11.29 -11.40 4.58
C ILE A 66 -12.00 -10.10 4.95
N VAL A 67 -11.23 -9.18 5.52
CA VAL A 67 -11.64 -7.78 5.73
C VAL A 67 -10.87 -6.89 4.75
N PHE A 68 -11.59 -6.14 3.93
CA PHE A 68 -11.00 -5.19 2.99
C PHE A 68 -10.88 -3.79 3.60
N ASN A 69 -9.66 -3.28 3.68
CA ASN A 69 -9.36 -1.92 4.11
C ASN A 69 -9.13 -1.04 2.88
N PHE A 70 -10.14 -0.28 2.47
CA PHE A 70 -10.11 0.59 1.29
C PHE A 70 -9.52 1.96 1.62
N PHE A 71 -8.50 2.36 0.88
CA PHE A 71 -7.90 3.70 0.94
C PHE A 71 -8.33 4.49 -0.28
N TYR A 72 -8.83 5.71 -0.09
CA TYR A 72 -9.27 6.56 -1.19
C TYR A 72 -8.92 8.03 -0.93
N SER A 73 -8.88 8.84 -1.98
CA SER A 73 -8.62 10.27 -1.86
C SER A 73 -9.81 10.98 -1.22
N HIS A 74 -9.56 12.00 -0.39
CA HIS A 74 -10.62 12.82 0.23
C HIS A 74 -11.70 13.33 -0.74
N ASN A 75 -11.33 13.65 -1.99
CA ASN A 75 -12.24 14.20 -2.99
C ASN A 75 -12.88 13.14 -3.90
N ASP A 76 -12.75 11.85 -3.56
CA ASP A 76 -13.15 10.73 -4.40
C ASP A 76 -14.26 9.88 -3.74
N ASN A 77 -15.30 10.57 -3.25
CA ASN A 77 -16.45 9.94 -2.61
C ASN A 77 -17.22 9.00 -3.55
N LEU A 78 -17.20 9.26 -4.85
CA LEU A 78 -17.84 8.40 -5.85
C LEU A 78 -17.22 6.99 -5.86
N SER A 79 -15.89 6.89 -5.73
CA SER A 79 -15.21 5.59 -5.67
C SER A 79 -15.58 4.80 -4.42
N LYS A 80 -15.76 5.49 -3.29
CA LYS A 80 -16.28 4.88 -2.06
C LYS A 80 -17.69 4.33 -2.27
N ILE A 81 -18.63 5.18 -2.72
CA ILE A 81 -20.04 4.80 -2.92
C ILE A 81 -20.15 3.63 -3.89
N LYS A 82 -19.41 3.66 -5.00
CA LYS A 82 -19.39 2.57 -5.98
C LYS A 82 -18.91 1.25 -5.37
N THR A 83 -17.85 1.30 -4.56
CA THR A 83 -17.32 0.11 -3.86
C THR A 83 -18.30 -0.39 -2.80
N GLU A 84 -19.01 0.52 -2.11
CA GLU A 84 -20.05 0.16 -1.14
C GLU A 84 -21.20 -0.61 -1.80
N ASN A 85 -21.67 -0.14 -2.95
CA ASN A 85 -22.78 -0.74 -3.69
C ASN A 85 -22.42 -2.06 -4.38
N GLU A 86 -21.20 -2.20 -4.90
CA GLU A 86 -20.79 -3.39 -5.67
C GLU A 86 -20.31 -4.55 -4.79
N LEU A 87 -19.81 -4.26 -3.58
CA LEU A 87 -19.23 -5.23 -2.66
C LEU A 87 -20.05 -5.34 -1.36
N VAL A 88 -21.37 -5.44 -1.46
CA VAL A 88 -22.30 -5.43 -0.30
C VAL A 88 -21.97 -6.54 0.71
N ASN A 89 -21.68 -7.74 0.22
CA ASN A 89 -21.48 -8.94 1.07
C ASN A 89 -20.06 -9.05 1.66
N TYR A 90 -19.21 -8.05 1.44
CA TYR A 90 -17.81 -8.07 1.88
C TYR A 90 -17.61 -7.24 3.14
N GLN A 91 -16.85 -7.76 4.10
CA GLN A 91 -16.43 -6.98 5.26
C GLN A 91 -15.44 -5.90 4.81
N LYS A 92 -15.76 -4.64 5.10
CA LYS A 92 -15.03 -3.50 4.53
C LYS A 92 -14.94 -2.30 5.46
N ASN A 93 -13.77 -1.66 5.46
CA ASN A 93 -13.49 -0.40 6.13
C ASN A 93 -12.98 0.62 5.12
N PHE A 94 -13.25 1.90 5.34
CA PHE A 94 -12.83 2.98 4.45
C PHE A 94 -11.96 4.00 5.17
N PHE A 95 -10.83 4.35 4.55
CA PHE A 95 -9.85 5.27 5.07
C PHE A 95 -9.51 6.35 4.05
N VAL A 96 -9.56 7.60 4.49
CA VAL A 96 -9.31 8.76 3.64
C VAL A 96 -7.81 9.08 3.65
N ILE A 97 -7.25 9.32 2.47
CA ILE A 97 -5.87 9.78 2.29
C ILE A 97 -5.87 11.18 1.68
N PRO A 98 -5.03 12.12 2.19
CA PRO A 98 -4.83 13.41 1.56
C PRO A 98 -4.25 13.25 0.15
N ARG A 99 -4.71 14.07 -0.78
CA ARG A 99 -4.31 13.98 -2.19
C ARG A 99 -2.90 14.53 -2.39
N CYS A 100 -2.02 13.74 -3.00
CA CYS A 100 -0.63 14.16 -3.25
C CYS A 100 -0.47 15.14 -4.41
N ARG A 101 -1.44 15.20 -5.33
CA ARG A 101 -1.38 16.07 -6.51
C ARG A 101 -2.78 16.46 -7.01
N ASN A 102 -3.01 17.76 -7.11
CA ASN A 102 -4.14 18.34 -7.79
C ASN A 102 -3.78 18.68 -9.25
N VAL A 103 -4.79 18.84 -10.09
CA VAL A 103 -4.59 19.33 -11.46
C VAL A 103 -4.04 20.76 -11.36
N GLY A 104 -2.92 21.03 -12.02
CA GLY A 104 -2.23 22.33 -11.97
C GLY A 104 -1.16 22.48 -10.89
N ASP A 105 -0.99 21.50 -9.99
CA ASP A 105 0.11 21.56 -9.00
C ASP A 105 1.49 21.47 -9.69
N SER A 106 2.44 22.29 -9.24
CA SER A 106 3.84 22.16 -9.61
C SER A 106 4.44 20.85 -9.06
N TYR A 107 5.53 20.38 -9.66
CA TYR A 107 6.22 19.17 -9.22
C TYR A 107 6.74 19.29 -7.77
N SER A 108 7.29 20.45 -7.40
CA SER A 108 7.79 20.69 -6.04
C SER A 108 6.68 20.66 -4.99
N LEU A 109 5.54 21.30 -5.27
CA LEU A 109 4.40 21.27 -4.36
C LEU A 109 3.81 19.85 -4.24
N SER A 110 3.75 19.11 -5.35
CA SER A 110 3.33 17.71 -5.35
C SER A 110 4.24 16.84 -4.48
N PHE A 111 5.55 17.10 -4.50
CA PHE A 111 6.53 16.39 -3.68
C PHE A 111 6.35 16.69 -2.18
N ILE A 112 6.12 17.96 -1.82
CA ILE A 112 5.81 18.35 -0.44
C ILE A 112 4.53 17.65 0.05
N LYS A 113 3.45 17.69 -0.76
CA LYS A 113 2.19 17.00 -0.45
C LYS A 113 2.38 15.48 -0.33
N LEU A 114 3.27 14.88 -1.12
CA LEU A 114 3.63 13.46 -1.02
C LEU A 114 4.25 13.15 0.34
N ILE A 115 5.19 13.97 0.84
CA ILE A 115 5.81 13.79 2.17
C ILE A 115 4.75 13.89 3.28
N PHE A 116 3.89 14.91 3.25
CA PHE A 116 2.79 15.03 4.22
C PHE A 116 1.86 13.82 4.18
N SER A 117 1.49 13.38 2.98
CA SER A 117 0.63 12.21 2.79
C SER A 117 1.30 10.93 3.31
N PHE A 118 2.61 10.79 3.08
CA PHE A 118 3.40 9.66 3.58
C PHE A 118 3.43 9.62 5.11
N LEU A 119 3.70 10.74 5.79
CA LEU A 119 3.67 10.82 7.26
C LEU A 119 2.29 10.48 7.82
N TYR A 120 1.24 11.00 7.20
CA TYR A 120 -0.14 10.64 7.54
C TYR A 120 -0.40 9.13 7.37
N CYS A 121 0.06 8.54 6.26
CA CYS A 121 -0.06 7.11 5.98
C CYS A 121 0.71 6.25 6.98
N ILE A 122 1.86 6.71 7.51
CA ILE A 122 2.57 5.98 8.57
C ILE A 122 1.66 5.84 9.80
N PHE A 123 1.06 6.93 10.26
CA PHE A 123 0.16 6.89 11.42
C PHE A 123 -1.08 6.03 11.16
N LEU A 124 -1.69 6.19 9.99
CA LEU A 124 -2.88 5.43 9.61
C LEU A 124 -2.60 3.93 9.53
N THR A 125 -1.55 3.55 8.80
CA THR A 125 -1.19 2.14 8.61
C THR A 125 -0.68 1.51 9.90
N TYR A 126 -0.12 2.28 10.85
CA TYR A 126 0.29 1.76 12.16
C TYR A 126 -0.86 1.11 12.93
N LYS A 127 -2.09 1.64 12.79
CA LYS A 127 -3.30 1.07 13.40
C LYS A 127 -3.71 -0.29 12.78
N MET A 128 -3.25 -0.58 11.56
CA MET A 128 -3.56 -1.79 10.81
C MET A 128 -2.45 -2.82 11.02
N ASN A 129 -2.56 -3.57 12.11
CA ASN A 129 -1.52 -4.52 12.50
C ASN A 129 -1.61 -5.87 11.79
N ASN A 130 -2.80 -6.27 11.34
CA ASN A 130 -3.04 -7.59 10.75
C ASN A 130 -3.05 -7.59 9.22
N MET A 131 -2.87 -6.42 8.57
CA MET A 131 -2.81 -6.33 7.12
C MET A 131 -1.61 -7.10 6.56
N LYS A 132 -1.88 -8.18 5.83
CA LYS A 132 -0.87 -9.08 5.25
C LYS A 132 -0.60 -8.76 3.77
N VAL A 133 -1.58 -8.21 3.07
CA VAL A 133 -1.50 -7.91 1.63
C VAL A 133 -2.03 -6.52 1.38
N ILE A 134 -1.39 -5.79 0.47
CA ILE A 134 -1.96 -4.59 -0.14
C ILE A 134 -2.02 -4.77 -1.66
N ILE A 135 -3.17 -4.46 -2.24
CA ILE A 135 -3.41 -4.44 -3.68
C ILE A 135 -3.58 -2.98 -4.10
N VAL A 136 -2.76 -2.55 -5.05
CA VAL A 136 -2.77 -1.18 -5.56
C VAL A 136 -2.73 -1.14 -7.07
N ASN A 137 -3.18 -0.03 -7.63
CA ASN A 137 -3.09 0.26 -9.05
C ASN A 137 -2.48 1.65 -9.32
N GLY A 138 -2.86 2.27 -10.44
CA GLY A 138 -2.31 3.51 -10.99
C GLY A 138 -2.49 4.85 -10.27
N PRO A 139 -3.43 5.10 -9.32
CA PRO A 139 -3.67 6.45 -8.81
C PRO A 139 -2.49 6.93 -7.96
N GLY A 140 -2.16 8.22 -8.05
CA GLY A 140 -1.01 8.79 -7.32
C GLY A 140 -1.07 8.62 -5.80
N VAL A 141 -2.27 8.44 -5.24
CA VAL A 141 -2.52 8.20 -3.81
C VAL A 141 -1.96 6.85 -3.33
N CYS A 142 -1.72 5.89 -4.23
CA CYS A 142 -1.15 4.60 -3.84
C CYS A 142 0.32 4.72 -3.39
N VAL A 143 1.06 5.68 -3.93
CA VAL A 143 2.50 5.85 -3.65
C VAL A 143 2.80 6.10 -2.16
N PRO A 144 2.21 7.12 -1.49
CA PRO A 144 2.47 7.34 -0.05
C PRO A 144 2.01 6.17 0.83
N VAL A 145 0.90 5.50 0.48
CA VAL A 145 0.38 4.35 1.24
C VAL A 145 1.35 3.18 1.14
N VAL A 146 1.83 2.86 -0.07
CA VAL A 146 2.76 1.76 -0.26
C VAL A 146 4.12 2.06 0.37
N TYR A 147 4.62 3.29 0.23
CA TYR A 147 5.85 3.70 0.92
C TYR A 147 5.74 3.63 2.44
N SER A 148 4.60 3.99 3.05
CA SER A 148 4.43 3.87 4.50
C SER A 148 4.44 2.40 4.95
N LEU A 149 3.92 1.49 4.13
CA LEU A 149 3.98 0.04 4.41
C LEU A 149 5.36 -0.55 4.19
N ILE A 150 6.11 -0.06 3.20
CA ILE A 150 7.52 -0.43 3.01
C ILE A 150 8.36 0.04 4.20
N PHE A 151 8.14 1.27 4.66
CA PHE A 151 8.75 1.79 5.90
C PHE A 151 8.42 0.87 7.08
N ARG A 152 7.15 0.44 7.22
CA ARG A 152 6.75 -0.51 8.27
C ARG A 152 7.40 -1.88 8.11
N LYS A 153 7.51 -2.39 6.89
CA LYS A 153 8.14 -3.68 6.55
C LYS A 153 9.61 -3.71 6.94
N TYR A 154 10.36 -2.62 6.72
CA TYR A 154 11.78 -2.58 7.04
C TYR A 154 12.07 -2.24 8.51
N ILE A 155 11.34 -1.30 9.12
CA ILE A 155 11.62 -0.85 10.49
C ILE A 155 10.98 -1.75 11.55
N PHE A 156 9.77 -2.25 11.29
CA PHE A 156 9.03 -3.10 12.22
C PHE A 156 8.98 -4.56 11.74
N LEU A 157 9.75 -4.92 10.71
CA LEU A 157 9.89 -6.30 10.19
C LEU A 157 8.55 -6.99 9.88
N LYS A 158 7.54 -6.21 9.51
CA LYS A 158 6.21 -6.71 9.17
C LYS A 158 6.24 -7.41 7.81
N LYS A 159 5.70 -8.62 7.74
CA LYS A 159 5.56 -9.35 6.46
C LYS A 159 4.31 -8.87 5.72
N ILE A 160 4.45 -7.80 4.95
CA ILE A 160 3.40 -7.29 4.06
C ILE A 160 3.79 -7.58 2.60
N LYS A 161 2.85 -8.19 1.87
CA LYS A 161 2.95 -8.43 0.43
C LYS A 161 2.34 -7.28 -0.35
N ILE A 162 3.10 -6.72 -1.28
CA ILE A 162 2.68 -5.60 -2.10
C ILE A 162 2.36 -6.10 -3.51
N VAL A 163 1.10 -6.08 -3.89
CA VAL A 163 0.63 -6.44 -5.23
C VAL A 163 0.28 -5.17 -5.98
N TYR A 164 0.98 -4.92 -7.08
CA TYR A 164 0.68 -3.81 -7.97
C TYR A 164 0.08 -4.34 -9.26
N ILE A 165 -1.07 -3.79 -9.63
CA ILE A 165 -1.81 -4.13 -10.84
C ILE A 165 -1.88 -2.87 -11.69
N GLU A 166 -1.12 -2.84 -12.78
CA GLU A 166 -1.17 -1.72 -13.72
C GLU A 166 -2.53 -1.67 -14.42
N SER A 167 -2.96 -0.46 -14.81
CA SER A 167 -4.23 -0.28 -15.52
C SER A 167 -4.20 -0.87 -16.92
N ILE A 168 -5.36 -1.35 -17.38
CA ILE A 168 -5.56 -1.95 -18.71
C ILE A 168 -5.20 -0.95 -19.81
N CYS A 169 -5.43 0.35 -19.57
CA CYS A 169 -5.16 1.41 -20.53
C CYS A 169 -3.65 1.62 -20.80
N ARG A 170 -2.76 1.00 -20.03
CA ARG A 170 -1.31 1.12 -20.21
C ARG A 170 -0.78 -0.01 -21.09
N VAL A 171 -0.61 0.29 -22.37
CA VAL A 171 -0.11 -0.68 -23.36
C VAL A 171 1.41 -0.61 -23.56
N TYR A 172 1.97 0.60 -23.73
CA TYR A 172 3.37 0.77 -24.13
C TYR A 172 4.30 1.27 -23.02
N SER A 173 3.74 1.91 -21.99
CA SER A 173 4.53 2.48 -20.89
C SER A 173 3.80 2.36 -19.56
N LEU A 174 4.57 2.11 -18.50
CA LEU A 174 4.07 2.12 -17.13
C LEU A 174 3.64 3.52 -16.70
N SER A 175 2.62 3.58 -15.85
CA SER A 175 2.24 4.80 -15.13
C SER A 175 3.38 5.28 -14.23
N LEU A 176 3.33 6.55 -13.81
CA LEU A 176 4.37 7.10 -12.94
C LEU A 176 4.40 6.39 -11.58
N SER A 177 3.23 6.10 -11.01
CA SER A 177 3.11 5.33 -9.76
C SER A 177 3.66 3.91 -9.92
N ALA A 178 3.38 3.24 -11.04
CA ALA A 178 3.97 1.94 -11.36
C ALA A 178 5.49 1.98 -11.43
N LYS A 179 6.07 2.97 -12.13
CA LYS A 179 7.52 3.14 -12.23
C LYS A 179 8.17 3.33 -10.85
N LEU A 180 7.55 4.15 -10.00
CA LEU A 180 8.02 4.40 -8.63
C LEU A 180 7.96 3.15 -7.75
N LEU A 181 6.90 2.35 -7.88
CA LEU A 181 6.67 1.19 -7.01
C LEU A 181 7.25 -0.12 -7.55
N TYR A 182 7.67 -0.17 -8.82
CA TYR A 182 8.08 -1.38 -9.54
C TYR A 182 9.04 -2.28 -8.75
N TYR A 183 10.11 -1.71 -8.20
CA TYR A 183 11.12 -2.49 -7.48
C TYR A 183 10.66 -2.97 -6.11
N PHE A 184 9.71 -2.27 -5.48
CA PHE A 184 9.26 -2.57 -4.12
C PHE A 184 8.10 -3.58 -4.04
N THR A 185 7.47 -3.87 -5.17
CA THR A 185 6.33 -4.81 -5.23
C THR A 185 6.77 -6.26 -5.04
N ASP A 186 5.96 -7.10 -4.42
CA ASP A 186 6.19 -8.55 -4.39
C ASP A 186 5.63 -9.20 -5.67
N LEU A 187 4.50 -8.70 -6.17
CA LEU A 187 3.88 -9.11 -7.43
C LEU A 187 3.55 -7.87 -8.26
N PHE A 188 3.98 -7.86 -9.52
CA PHE A 188 3.72 -6.78 -10.46
C PHE A 188 2.98 -7.33 -11.67
N VAL A 189 1.72 -6.92 -11.84
CA VAL A 189 0.83 -7.41 -12.90
C VAL A 189 0.64 -6.34 -13.96
N VAL A 190 0.68 -6.75 -15.22
CA VAL A 190 0.40 -5.91 -16.40
C VAL A 190 -0.59 -6.60 -17.31
N PHE A 191 -1.30 -5.80 -18.11
CA PHE A 191 -2.28 -6.26 -19.11
C PHE A 191 -1.78 -6.17 -20.56
N SER A 192 -0.50 -5.87 -20.75
CA SER A 192 0.11 -5.75 -22.08
C SER A 192 1.34 -6.63 -22.18
N GLU A 193 1.37 -7.48 -23.21
CA GLU A 193 2.55 -8.27 -23.55
C GLU A 193 3.77 -7.39 -23.82
N HIS A 194 3.58 -6.20 -24.41
CA HIS A 194 4.68 -5.26 -24.62
C HIS A 194 5.32 -4.82 -23.31
N LEU A 195 4.51 -4.56 -22.28
CA LEU A 195 5.04 -4.25 -20.95
C LEU A 195 5.73 -5.44 -20.32
N GLN A 196 5.17 -6.64 -20.45
CA GLN A 196 5.81 -7.86 -19.94
C GLN A 196 7.20 -8.08 -20.55
N LYS A 197 7.31 -7.96 -21.88
CA LYS A 197 8.59 -8.08 -22.60
C LYS A 197 9.60 -7.03 -22.16
N LYS A 198 9.15 -5.81 -21.87
CA LYS A 198 10.01 -4.68 -21.45
C LYS A 198 10.43 -4.74 -19.97
N TYR A 199 9.61 -5.32 -19.10
CA TYR A 199 9.79 -5.28 -17.65
C TYR A 199 9.88 -6.69 -17.06
N LYS A 200 11.09 -7.19 -16.78
CA LYS A 200 11.36 -8.58 -16.35
C LYS A 200 10.50 -9.10 -15.18
N LYS A 201 10.17 -8.25 -14.21
CA LYS A 201 9.34 -8.60 -13.04
C LYS A 201 7.84 -8.59 -13.32
N ALA A 202 7.41 -7.99 -14.43
CA ALA A 202 6.01 -7.87 -14.76
C ALA A 202 5.46 -9.24 -15.23
N LYS A 203 4.30 -9.61 -14.69
CA LYS A 203 3.58 -10.82 -15.08
C LYS A 203 2.32 -10.42 -15.84
N TYR A 204 2.14 -11.02 -17.00
CA TYR A 204 0.91 -10.92 -17.78
C TYR A 204 0.05 -12.15 -17.48
N TYR A 205 -1.24 -11.92 -17.23
CA TYR A 205 -2.20 -12.98 -16.92
C TYR A 205 -3.43 -12.96 -17.86
N GLY A 206 -3.36 -12.26 -18.98
CA GLY A 206 -4.53 -12.02 -19.82
C GLY A 206 -5.39 -10.85 -19.34
N TYR A 207 -6.49 -10.60 -20.03
CA TYR A 207 -7.48 -9.59 -19.66
C TYR A 207 -8.49 -10.22 -18.67
N PHE A 208 -8.72 -9.57 -17.52
CA PHE A 208 -9.62 -10.04 -16.45
C PHE A 208 -11.02 -9.39 -16.51
N PHE A 209 -11.36 -8.71 -17.60
CA PHE A 209 -12.52 -7.83 -17.72
C PHE A 209 -13.35 -8.17 -18.94
#